data_AF-A0A2G5L9R1-F1
#
_entry.id   AF-A0A2G5L9R1-F1
#
_cell.length_a   1.000
_cell.length_b   1.000
_cell.length_c   1.000
_cell.angle_alpha   90.00
_cell.angle_beta   90.00
_cell.angle_gamma   90.00
#
_symmetry.space_group_name_H-M   'P 1'
#
loop_
_entity.id
_entity.type
_entity.pdbx_description
1 polymer ?
#
loop_
_entity_poly.entity_id
_entity_poly.type
_entity_poly.pdbx_seq_one_letter_code
_entity_poly.pdbx_strand_id
1 'polypeptide(L)'
;MDENLFLTRKVIGFRRAFPKLIAQWERQIGNGNHHPDLHFCLVLLDDFQWLSAYLRYLDYRIDFVLNAYIVHSNLRRDFVDVGYDQSLALELANHELQLMYAALDDSDTVRQNPKAKVYFDICATGPGIG
;
A
#
# COMPACT_ATOMS: atom_id res chain seq x y z
N MET A 1 2.40 -1.26 -19.52
CA MET A 1 3.11 -0.91 -18.28
C MET A 1 2.00 -0.69 -17.28
N ASP A 2 1.80 -1.60 -16.30
CA ASP A 2 0.68 -1.52 -15.35
C ASP A 2 0.95 -0.42 -14.33
N GLU A 3 0.70 0.82 -14.75
CA GLU A 3 1.13 2.03 -14.04
C GLU A 3 0.34 2.34 -12.78
N ASN A 4 -0.59 1.50 -12.33
CA ASN A 4 -1.38 1.86 -11.15
C ASN A 4 -1.78 0.66 -10.28
N LEU A 5 -0.81 0.15 -9.51
CA LEU A 5 -1.07 -0.85 -8.47
C LEU A 5 -2.14 -0.35 -7.49
N PHE A 6 -3.11 -1.22 -7.17
CA PHE A 6 -4.33 -0.91 -6.41
C PHE A 6 -5.27 0.15 -6.99
N LEU A 7 -5.09 0.62 -8.22
CA LEU A 7 -5.96 1.62 -8.82
C LEU A 7 -7.17 0.99 -9.50
N THR A 8 -8.00 0.33 -8.70
CA THR A 8 -9.27 -0.23 -9.16
C THR A 8 -10.25 0.87 -9.55
N ARG A 9 -11.30 0.54 -10.33
CA ARG A 9 -12.37 1.50 -10.65
C ARG A 9 -12.99 2.14 -9.41
N LYS A 10 -13.13 1.38 -8.31
CA LYS A 10 -13.63 1.88 -7.02
C LYS A 10 -12.69 2.93 -6.44
N VAL A 11 -11.37 2.68 -6.46
CA VAL A 11 -10.35 3.63 -5.99
C VAL A 11 -10.35 4.91 -6.84
N ILE A 12 -10.38 4.79 -8.17
CA ILE A 12 -10.46 5.95 -9.07
C ILE A 12 -11.71 6.77 -8.77
N GLY A 13 -12.87 6.11 -8.65
CA GLY A 13 -14.14 6.76 -8.32
C GLY A 13 -14.08 7.50 -7.00
N PHE A 14 -13.54 6.86 -5.95
CA PHE A 14 -13.39 7.45 -4.63
C PHE A 14 -12.48 8.69 -4.65
N ARG A 15 -11.29 8.60 -5.25
CA ARG A 15 -10.34 9.71 -5.33
C ARG A 15 -10.92 10.92 -6.06
N ARG A 16 -11.71 10.68 -7.12
CA ARG A 16 -12.42 11.74 -7.86
C ARG A 16 -13.54 12.37 -7.04
N ALA A 17 -14.27 11.58 -6.27
CA ALA A 17 -15.38 12.06 -5.43
C ALA A 17 -14.90 12.85 -4.21
N PHE A 18 -13.74 12.51 -3.64
CA PHE A 18 -13.25 13.05 -2.37
C PHE A 18 -11.84 13.66 -2.43
N PRO A 19 -11.53 14.58 -3.37
CA PRO A 19 -10.16 15.08 -3.57
C PRO A 19 -9.58 15.81 -2.35
N LYS A 20 -10.42 16.52 -1.57
CA LYS A 20 -9.99 17.21 -0.35
C LYS A 20 -9.56 16.22 0.75
N LEU A 21 -10.22 15.08 0.84
CA LEU A 21 -9.90 14.02 1.80
C LEU A 21 -8.58 13.34 1.41
N ILE A 22 -8.38 13.06 0.12
CA ILE A 22 -7.11 12.56 -0.39
C ILE A 22 -5.96 13.51 -0.05
N ALA A 23 -6.11 14.81 -0.33
CA ALA A 23 -5.11 15.82 0.00
C ALA A 23 -4.87 15.99 1.51
N GLN A 24 -5.84 15.62 2.35
CA GLN A 24 -5.65 15.56 3.80
C GLN A 24 -4.81 14.35 4.19
N TRP A 25 -5.08 13.17 3.63
CA TRP A 25 -4.30 11.97 3.90
C TRP A 25 -2.86 12.06 3.38
N GLU A 26 -2.64 12.67 2.21
CA GLU A 26 -1.30 12.98 1.71
C GLU A 26 -0.49 13.82 2.70
N ARG A 27 -1.10 14.87 3.26
CA ARG A 27 -0.49 15.70 4.29
C ARG A 27 -0.25 14.94 5.59
N GLN A 28 -1.16 14.05 5.99
CA GLN A 28 -0.97 13.20 7.16
C GLN A 28 0.25 12.27 7.00
N ILE A 29 0.40 11.66 5.82
CA ILE A 29 1.57 10.83 5.48
C ILE A 29 2.84 11.68 5.55
N GLY A 30 2.88 12.82 4.86
CA GLY A 30 4.05 13.70 4.80
C GLY A 30 4.47 14.29 6.15
N ASN A 31 3.51 14.53 7.05
CA ASN A 31 3.77 15.09 8.38
C ASN A 31 4.01 14.04 9.47
N GLY A 32 3.96 12.74 9.14
CA GLY A 32 4.11 11.67 10.13
C GLY A 32 2.95 11.53 11.12
N ASN A 33 1.80 12.17 10.87
CA ASN A 33 0.64 12.15 11.76
C ASN A 33 -0.47 11.28 11.14
N HIS A 34 -0.33 9.97 11.31
CA HIS A 34 -1.10 8.96 10.59
C HIS A 34 -2.34 8.50 11.37
N HIS A 35 -3.45 8.27 10.67
CA HIS A 35 -4.52 7.39 11.16
C HIS A 35 -3.95 5.97 11.33
N PRO A 36 -4.33 5.18 12.37
CA PRO A 36 -3.75 3.85 12.60
C PRO A 36 -3.81 2.91 11.39
N ASP A 37 -4.96 2.84 10.71
CA ASP A 37 -5.12 2.00 9.50
C ASP A 37 -4.27 2.50 8.32
N LEU A 38 -4.06 3.81 8.21
CA LEU A 38 -3.20 4.41 7.18
C LEU A 38 -1.73 4.13 7.50
N HIS A 39 -1.35 4.19 8.78
CA HIS A 39 -0.04 3.82 9.26
C HIS A 39 0.24 2.34 8.99
N PHE A 40 -0.73 1.46 9.25
CA PHE A 40 -0.63 0.04 8.93
C PHE A 40 -0.34 -0.18 7.44
N CYS A 41 -1.10 0.45 6.54
CA CYS A 41 -0.89 0.32 5.09
C CYS A 41 0.52 0.78 4.65
N LEU A 42 1.09 1.77 5.34
CA LEU A 42 2.43 2.31 5.08
C LEU A 42 3.53 1.39 5.61
N VAL A 43 3.45 0.97 6.86
CA VAL A 43 4.48 0.14 7.52
C VAL A 43 4.49 -1.27 6.97
N LEU A 44 3.33 -1.80 6.60
CA LEU A 44 3.24 -3.13 5.98
C LEU A 44 4.10 -3.23 4.72
N LEU A 45 4.25 -2.13 3.97
CA LEU A 45 5.08 -2.11 2.77
C LEU A 45 6.56 -2.38 3.05
N ASP A 46 7.04 -2.07 4.26
CA ASP A 46 8.44 -2.26 4.63
C ASP A 46 8.80 -3.76 4.78
N ASP A 47 7.81 -4.63 4.95
CA ASP A 47 7.98 -6.10 4.95
C ASP A 47 8.15 -6.68 3.54
N PHE A 48 7.81 -5.93 2.49
CA PHE A 48 7.85 -6.35 1.09
C PHE A 48 8.87 -5.54 0.31
N GLN A 49 10.13 -5.95 0.44
CA GLN A 49 11.29 -5.16 -0.01
C GLN A 49 11.33 -4.91 -1.52
N TRP A 50 10.92 -5.89 -2.35
CA TRP A 50 10.92 -5.72 -3.80
C TRP A 50 9.82 -4.75 -4.23
N LEU A 51 8.63 -4.90 -3.65
CA LEU A 51 7.51 -3.99 -3.86
C LEU A 51 7.87 -2.56 -3.40
N SER A 52 8.47 -2.43 -2.22
CA SER A 52 8.92 -1.14 -1.68
C SER A 52 9.97 -0.48 -2.58
N ALA A 53 10.96 -1.23 -3.05
CA ALA A 53 11.98 -0.74 -3.99
C ALA A 53 11.37 -0.30 -5.33
N TYR A 54 10.44 -1.10 -5.86
CA TYR A 54 9.73 -0.81 -7.10
C TYR A 54 8.91 0.48 -6.99
N LEU A 55 8.18 0.66 -5.89
CA LEU A 55 7.39 1.86 -5.64
C LEU A 55 8.24 3.11 -5.42
N ARG A 56 9.41 2.98 -4.78
CA ARG A 56 10.39 4.07 -4.66
C ARG A 56 10.94 4.49 -6.01
N TYR A 57 11.27 3.51 -6.87
CA TYR A 57 11.71 3.79 -8.23
C TYR A 57 10.67 4.58 -9.02
N LEU A 58 9.38 4.26 -8.87
CA LEU A 58 8.29 4.93 -9.56
C LEU A 58 7.85 6.26 -8.92
N ASP A 59 8.42 6.66 -7.79
CA ASP A 59 7.92 7.77 -6.96
C ASP A 59 6.42 7.63 -6.64
N TYR A 60 5.96 6.39 -6.45
CA TYR A 60 4.53 6.04 -6.33
C TYR A 60 4.12 5.58 -4.93
N ARG A 61 5.04 5.62 -3.95
CA ARG A 61 4.81 5.06 -2.62
C ARG A 61 3.61 5.68 -1.90
N ILE A 62 3.46 7.00 -1.96
CA ILE A 62 2.35 7.71 -1.29
C ILE A 62 1.02 7.33 -1.94
N ASP A 63 0.95 7.42 -3.27
CA ASP A 63 -0.26 7.07 -4.02
C ASP A 63 -0.68 5.62 -3.82
N PHE A 64 0.28 4.71 -3.83
CA PHE A 64 0.06 3.30 -3.54
C PHE A 64 -0.56 3.09 -2.15
N VAL A 65 0.00 3.72 -1.11
CA VAL A 65 -0.51 3.60 0.27
C VAL A 65 -1.93 4.15 0.39
N LEU A 66 -2.24 5.25 -0.29
CA LEU A 66 -3.60 5.79 -0.32
C LEU A 66 -4.58 4.85 -1.02
N ASN A 67 -4.17 4.27 -2.15
CA ASN A 67 -4.98 3.28 -2.84
C ASN A 67 -5.21 2.04 -1.96
N ALA A 68 -4.15 1.53 -1.32
CA ALA A 68 -4.20 0.41 -0.38
C ALA A 68 -5.13 0.72 0.80
N TYR A 69 -5.08 1.92 1.37
CA TYR A 69 -5.96 2.33 2.46
C TYR A 69 -7.43 2.38 2.04
N ILE A 70 -7.74 2.84 0.82
CA ILE A 70 -9.10 2.81 0.28
C ILE A 70 -9.56 1.36 0.06
N VAL A 71 -8.69 0.48 -0.46
CA VAL A 71 -9.00 -0.95 -0.64
C VAL A 71 -9.26 -1.61 0.72
N HIS A 72 -8.38 -1.40 1.70
CA HIS A 72 -8.50 -1.90 3.07
C HIS A 72 -9.79 -1.45 3.74
N SER A 73 -10.13 -0.16 3.65
CA SER A 73 -11.37 0.38 4.19
C SER A 73 -12.61 -0.25 3.54
N ASN A 74 -12.55 -0.54 2.23
CA ASN A 74 -13.64 -1.24 1.54
C ASN A 74 -13.73 -2.70 1.99
N LEU A 75 -12.62 -3.43 2.08
CA LEU A 75 -12.59 -4.83 2.57
C LEU A 75 -13.20 -4.92 3.96
N ARG A 76 -12.78 -4.04 4.88
CA ARG A 76 -13.32 -3.99 6.23
C ARG A 76 -14.83 -3.75 6.23
N ARG A 77 -15.33 -2.81 5.44
CA ARG A 77 -16.78 -2.59 5.31
C ARG A 77 -17.48 -3.82 4.76
N ASP A 78 -16.95 -4.40 3.69
CA ASP A 78 -17.54 -5.55 3.03
C ASP A 78 -17.61 -6.77 4.00
N PHE A 79 -16.61 -6.97 4.88
CA PHE A 79 -16.67 -7.97 5.95
C PHE A 79 -17.73 -7.67 7.02
N VAL A 80 -17.87 -6.41 7.43
CA VAL A 80 -18.95 -6.01 8.36
C VAL A 80 -20.33 -6.25 7.73
N ASP A 81 -20.48 -5.93 6.45
CA ASP A 81 -21.75 -6.07 5.72
C ASP A 81 -22.19 -7.54 5.61
N VAL A 82 -21.27 -8.50 5.62
CA VAL A 82 -21.59 -9.95 5.63
C VAL A 82 -21.73 -10.55 7.04
N GLY A 83 -21.65 -9.72 8.09
CA GLY A 83 -22.00 -10.11 9.46
C GLY A 83 -20.82 -10.35 10.41
N TYR A 84 -19.58 -10.05 10.01
CA TYR A 84 -18.46 -10.07 10.95
C TYR A 84 -18.51 -8.87 11.89
N ASP A 85 -18.06 -9.04 13.14
CA ASP A 85 -17.88 -7.92 14.04
C ASP A 85 -16.72 -7.01 13.59
N GLN A 86 -16.64 -5.81 14.18
CA GLN A 86 -15.66 -4.80 13.80
C GLN A 86 -14.20 -5.23 13.98
N SER A 87 -13.91 -6.06 14.99
CA SER A 87 -12.54 -6.50 15.28
C SER A 87 -12.11 -7.56 14.27
N LEU A 88 -12.96 -8.57 14.06
CA LEU A 88 -12.68 -9.64 13.12
C LEU A 88 -12.64 -9.12 11.67
N ALA A 89 -13.52 -8.18 11.31
CA ALA A 89 -13.49 -7.54 10.00
C ALA A 89 -12.19 -6.75 9.76
N LEU A 90 -11.62 -6.13 10.79
CA LEU A 90 -10.32 -5.45 10.71
C LEU A 90 -9.18 -6.46 10.51
N GLU A 91 -9.16 -7.55 11.29
CA GLU A 91 -8.15 -8.60 11.15
C GLU A 91 -8.17 -9.25 9.77
N LEU A 92 -9.36 -9.56 9.26
CA LEU A 92 -9.53 -10.10 7.90
C LEU A 92 -9.09 -9.11 6.83
N ALA A 93 -9.45 -7.83 6.95
CA ALA A 93 -8.98 -6.79 6.02
C ALA A 93 -7.46 -6.60 6.05
N ASN A 94 -6.83 -6.69 7.22
CA ASN A 94 -5.38 -6.67 7.37
C ASN A 94 -4.73 -7.87 6.66
N HIS A 95 -5.28 -9.07 6.88
CA HIS A 95 -4.78 -10.30 6.27
C HIS A 95 -4.89 -10.29 4.74
N GLU A 96 -6.05 -9.87 4.21
CA GLU A 96 -6.24 -9.73 2.77
C GLU A 96 -5.26 -8.73 2.15
N LEU A 97 -5.01 -7.60 2.83
CA LEU A 97 -4.03 -6.62 2.34
C LEU A 97 -2.61 -7.19 2.33
N GLN A 98 -2.23 -7.96 3.36
CA GLN A 98 -0.95 -8.67 3.40
C GLN A 98 -0.79 -9.63 2.22
N LEU A 99 -1.82 -10.42 1.92
CA LEU A 99 -1.80 -11.35 0.77
C LEU A 99 -1.67 -10.60 -0.55
N MET A 100 -2.36 -9.47 -0.71
CA MET A 100 -2.24 -8.65 -1.93
C MET A 100 -0.84 -8.06 -2.07
N TYR A 101 -0.22 -7.58 -0.99
CA TYR A 101 1.15 -7.07 -1.02
C TYR A 101 2.15 -8.18 -1.37
N ALA A 102 1.99 -9.37 -0.78
CA ALA A 102 2.82 -10.52 -1.09
C ALA A 102 2.73 -10.91 -2.58
N ALA A 103 1.52 -10.99 -3.12
CA ALA A 103 1.30 -11.30 -4.53
C ALA A 103 1.92 -10.25 -5.47
N LEU A 104 1.90 -8.97 -5.08
CA LEU A 104 2.56 -7.90 -5.83
C LEU A 104 4.09 -7.97 -5.74
N ASP A 105 4.64 -8.21 -4.55
CA ASP A 105 6.08 -8.38 -4.32
C ASP A 105 6.66 -9.56 -5.11
N ASP A 106 5.90 -10.66 -5.21
CA ASP A 106 6.27 -11.85 -5.97
C ASP A 106 6.03 -11.71 -7.49
N SER A 107 5.38 -10.64 -7.94
CA SER A 107 5.04 -10.49 -9.36
C SER A 107 6.28 -10.27 -10.24
N ASP A 108 6.27 -10.85 -11.44
CA ASP A 108 7.34 -10.65 -12.43
C ASP A 108 7.53 -9.17 -12.78
N THR A 109 6.45 -8.39 -12.83
CA THR A 109 6.49 -6.93 -13.04
C THR A 109 7.38 -6.22 -12.02
N VAL A 110 7.31 -6.64 -10.76
CA VAL A 110 8.10 -6.06 -9.67
C VAL A 110 9.51 -6.65 -9.64
N ARG A 111 9.64 -7.99 -9.64
CA ARG A 111 10.92 -8.68 -9.45
C ARG A 111 11.86 -8.63 -10.64
N GLN A 112 11.33 -8.62 -11.85
CA GLN A 112 12.13 -8.59 -13.07
C GLN A 112 12.42 -7.15 -13.53
N ASN A 113 11.92 -6.13 -12.83
CA ASN A 113 12.22 -4.76 -13.18
C ASN A 113 13.69 -4.43 -12.85
N PRO A 114 14.54 -4.16 -13.86
CA PRO A 114 15.98 -3.98 -13.65
C PRO A 114 16.31 -2.74 -12.81
N LYS A 115 15.45 -1.72 -12.81
CA LYS A 115 15.62 -0.53 -11.98
C LYS A 115 15.14 -0.76 -10.55
N ALA A 116 14.05 -1.50 -10.36
CA ALA A 116 13.63 -1.92 -9.03
C ALA A 116 14.70 -2.77 -8.35
N LYS A 117 15.40 -3.62 -9.12
CA LYS A 117 16.57 -4.37 -8.62
C LYS A 117 17.68 -3.45 -8.09
N VAL A 118 18.03 -2.39 -8.82
CA VAL A 118 19.03 -1.41 -8.34
C VAL A 118 18.58 -0.76 -7.03
N TYR A 119 17.30 -0.37 -6.93
CA TYR A 119 16.76 0.20 -5.69
C TYR A 119 16.71 -0.83 -4.55
N PHE A 120 16.38 -2.08 -4.84
CA PHE A 120 16.40 -3.19 -3.89
C PHE A 120 17.81 -3.40 -3.35
N ASP A 121 18.80 -3.50 -4.24
CA ASP A 121 20.22 -3.68 -3.88
C ASP A 121 20.73 -2.51 -3.02
N ILE A 122 20.40 -1.26 -3.36
CA ILE A 122 20.74 -0.07 -2.54
C ILE A 122 20.10 -0.17 -1.14
N CYS A 123 18.84 -0.60 -1.06
CA CYS A 123 18.13 -0.69 0.22
C CYS A 123 18.59 -1.90 1.06
N ALA A 124 18.97 -3.01 0.42
CA ALA A 124 19.49 -4.21 1.07
C ALA A 124 20.95 -4.04 1.55
N THR A 125 21.72 -3.15 0.91
CA THR A 125 23.12 -2.84 1.24
C THR A 125 23.29 -1.64 2.19
N GLY A 126 22.25 -1.24 2.93
CA GLY A 126 22.36 -0.26 4.02
C GLY A 126 23.56 -0.57 4.93
N PRO A 127 24.28 0.46 5.44
CA PRO A 127 25.64 0.32 5.94
C PRO A 127 25.69 -0.78 6.99
N GLY A 128 26.43 -1.85 6.69
CA GLY A 128 26.81 -2.82 7.70
C GLY A 128 27.52 -2.06 8.81
N ILE A 129 26.86 -1.91 9.95
CA ILE A 129 27.51 -1.52 11.19
C ILE A 129 28.31 -2.76 11.60
N GLY A 130 29.55 -2.82 11.13
CA GLY A 130 30.61 -3.60 11.76
C GLY A 130 31.10 -2.90 13.03
#